data_AF-A0A9E3W152-F1
#
_entry.id   AF-A0A9E3W152-F1
#
_cell.length_a   1.000
_cell.length_b   1.000
_cell.length_c   1.000
_cell.angle_alpha   90.00
_cell.angle_beta   90.00
_cell.angle_gamma   90.00
#
_symmetry.space_group_name_H-M   'P 1'
#
loop_
_entity.id
_entity.type
_entity.pdbx_description
1 polymer ?
#
loop_
_entity_poly.entity_id
_entity_poly.type
_entity_poly.pdbx_seq_one_letter_code
_entity_poly.pdbx_strand_id
1 'polypeptide(L)'
;MTADGNTGAGIISIDANYNVLAGCNSTVVPCPPADFITNHFEGFAYGIDASNSSSLTKTIYVRQAEFVNNGYGIRLNALNNATIIQNNFVVGFYGKSEQECKFGFGIGIELVQCNNYSVEENEFNPVSGLTATAPIGIRVLNGNNFTVVPNEIYFNHFNGMNRANQADGLNYTSNNSNYGLNYRCNHNEENYFDFIVSGGGIAGYQSSQQSPPENTFTVINGTPTDARHFFNDAENHITYFNSQSQPLHVFNVTLTPFYVNPPEPCESNYGGGNAQIGYEGLTTEQKQYFEQQRFESQNTFSSLQNLYESMADGGNTPALLTTVETALPDETWALRSELLGLSPYLSKDVLMAASDKTQVLPEDILFEVLSANPDELKDQE
;
A
#
# COMPACT_ATOMS: atom_id res chain seq x y z
N MET A 1 -31.09 14.15 18.43
CA MET A 1 -29.99 13.18 18.62
C MET A 1 -30.43 12.22 19.71
N THR A 2 -30.76 10.98 19.35
CA THR A 2 -30.95 9.92 20.35
C THR A 2 -29.60 9.63 20.99
N ALA A 3 -29.58 9.47 22.32
CA ALA A 3 -28.35 9.27 23.10
C ALA A 3 -27.63 7.95 22.76
N ASP A 4 -28.31 7.04 22.07
CA ASP A 4 -27.74 5.84 21.49
C ASP A 4 -27.80 5.97 19.96
N GLY A 5 -26.63 5.85 19.31
CA GLY A 5 -26.54 5.77 17.86
C GLY A 5 -27.33 4.56 17.33
N ASN A 6 -27.81 4.63 16.10
CA ASN A 6 -28.47 3.49 15.47
C ASN A 6 -27.46 2.33 15.38
N THR A 7 -27.79 1.16 15.93
CA THR A 7 -26.91 -0.02 15.88
C THR A 7 -26.96 -0.72 14.52
N GLY A 8 -27.85 -0.30 13.62
CA GLY A 8 -28.01 -0.86 12.29
C GLY A 8 -27.00 -0.34 11.28
N ALA A 9 -27.07 -0.91 10.08
CA ALA A 9 -26.25 -0.50 8.95
C ALA A 9 -27.13 -0.07 7.76
N GLY A 10 -26.62 0.84 6.93
CA GLY A 10 -27.30 1.28 5.71
C GLY A 10 -27.36 0.16 4.67
N ILE A 11 -26.21 -0.46 4.38
CA ILE A 11 -26.10 -1.67 3.56
C ILE A 11 -25.29 -2.71 4.32
N ILE A 12 -25.83 -3.93 4.43
CA ILE A 12 -25.09 -5.12 4.87
C ILE A 12 -25.04 -6.09 3.70
N SER A 13 -23.84 -6.58 3.38
CA SER A 13 -23.68 -7.57 2.32
C SER A 13 -22.63 -8.62 2.67
N ILE A 14 -22.89 -9.83 2.19
CA ILE A 14 -21.99 -10.97 2.23
C ILE A 14 -22.00 -11.59 0.84
N ASP A 15 -20.83 -11.73 0.22
CA ASP A 15 -20.66 -12.37 -1.09
C ASP A 15 -21.47 -11.71 -2.22
N ALA A 16 -21.51 -10.38 -2.23
CA ALA A 16 -22.33 -9.60 -3.17
C ALA A 16 -21.51 -8.66 -4.06
N ASN A 17 -21.96 -8.49 -5.31
CA ASN A 17 -21.50 -7.44 -6.21
C ASN A 17 -22.55 -6.34 -6.28
N TYR A 18 -22.17 -5.09 -6.05
CA TYR A 18 -23.05 -3.96 -6.26
C TYR A 18 -22.28 -2.66 -6.42
N ASN A 19 -22.97 -1.68 -6.99
CA ASN A 19 -22.47 -0.33 -7.17
C ASN A 19 -23.34 0.63 -6.37
N VAL A 20 -22.71 1.56 -5.65
CA VAL A 20 -23.34 2.72 -5.02
C VAL A 20 -22.89 3.94 -5.81
N LEU A 21 -23.82 4.52 -6.57
CA LEU A 21 -23.55 5.50 -7.62
C LEU A 21 -24.49 6.69 -7.45
N ALA A 22 -23.96 7.90 -7.60
CA ALA A 22 -24.82 9.08 -7.70
C ALA A 22 -25.75 8.97 -8.92
N GLY A 23 -27.02 9.35 -8.73
CA GLY A 23 -27.94 9.62 -9.82
C GLY A 23 -27.68 10.98 -10.46
N CYS A 24 -28.44 11.31 -11.50
CA CYS A 24 -28.41 12.63 -12.13
C CYS A 24 -29.83 13.15 -12.33
N ASN A 25 -30.08 14.40 -11.94
CA ASN A 25 -31.35 15.08 -12.16
C ASN A 25 -31.41 15.85 -13.49
N SER A 26 -30.41 15.66 -14.35
CA SER A 26 -30.26 16.32 -15.64
C SER A 26 -30.15 15.32 -16.78
N THR A 27 -30.53 15.74 -17.98
CA THR A 27 -30.35 14.96 -19.21
C THR A 27 -29.00 15.24 -19.89
N VAL A 28 -28.19 16.16 -19.34
CA VAL A 28 -26.86 16.50 -19.85
C VAL A 28 -25.86 15.43 -19.43
N VAL A 29 -25.00 15.01 -20.37
CA VAL A 29 -23.95 14.00 -20.18
C VAL A 29 -22.58 14.62 -20.51
N PRO A 30 -21.58 14.57 -19.62
CA PRO A 30 -21.62 14.02 -18.26
C PRO A 30 -22.54 14.85 -17.33
N CYS A 31 -22.99 14.22 -16.23
CA CYS A 31 -23.88 14.88 -15.28
C CYS A 31 -23.21 16.14 -14.70
N PRO A 32 -23.86 17.32 -14.78
CA PRO A 32 -23.32 18.51 -14.17
C PRO A 32 -23.23 18.37 -12.64
N PRO A 33 -22.19 18.89 -11.97
CA PRO A 33 -22.02 18.79 -10.52
C PRO A 33 -23.23 19.21 -9.68
N ALA A 34 -23.92 20.28 -10.10
CA ALA A 34 -25.09 20.79 -9.38
C ALA A 34 -26.32 19.87 -9.49
N ASP A 35 -26.31 18.91 -10.40
CA ASP A 35 -27.43 18.01 -10.71
C ASP A 35 -27.20 16.58 -10.20
N PHE A 36 -26.09 16.31 -9.50
CA PHE A 36 -25.87 15.00 -8.88
C PHE A 36 -26.90 14.73 -7.77
N ILE A 37 -27.41 13.51 -7.75
CA ILE A 37 -28.22 12.97 -6.65
C ILE A 37 -27.35 11.95 -5.93
N THR A 38 -26.65 12.39 -4.89
CA THR A 38 -25.72 11.56 -4.12
C THR A 38 -26.46 10.57 -3.23
N ASN A 39 -25.89 9.38 -3.02
CA ASN A 39 -26.40 8.47 -1.98
C ASN A 39 -25.99 9.04 -0.62
N HIS A 40 -26.91 9.06 0.34
CA HIS A 40 -26.67 9.67 1.64
C HIS A 40 -26.91 8.66 2.77
N PHE A 41 -25.86 8.35 3.53
CA PHE A 41 -25.88 7.44 4.67
C PHE A 41 -25.61 8.23 5.95
N GLU A 42 -26.60 8.34 6.84
CA GLU A 42 -26.47 9.15 8.06
C GLU A 42 -26.84 8.39 9.34
N GLY A 43 -25.97 8.50 10.35
CA GLY A 43 -26.27 8.09 11.72
C GLY A 43 -26.30 6.57 11.98
N PHE A 44 -25.74 5.76 11.09
CA PHE A 44 -25.64 4.31 11.23
C PHE A 44 -24.41 3.88 12.03
N ALA A 45 -24.43 2.67 12.60
CA ALA A 45 -23.22 2.02 13.07
C ALA A 45 -22.25 1.77 11.91
N TYR A 46 -22.80 1.37 10.76
CA TYR A 46 -22.07 1.16 9.51
C TYR A 46 -22.87 1.78 8.36
N GLY A 47 -22.31 2.72 7.61
CA GLY A 47 -22.94 3.17 6.36
C GLY A 47 -23.03 2.00 5.38
N ILE A 48 -21.89 1.35 5.14
CA ILE A 48 -21.79 0.08 4.41
C ILE A 48 -20.92 -0.89 5.23
N ASP A 49 -21.41 -2.11 5.46
CA ASP A 49 -20.64 -3.24 6.00
C ASP A 49 -20.69 -4.38 4.96
N ALA A 50 -19.55 -4.68 4.33
CA ALA A 50 -19.47 -5.64 3.25
C ALA A 50 -18.36 -6.66 3.50
N SER A 51 -18.63 -7.92 3.19
CA SER A 51 -17.68 -9.01 3.40
C SER A 51 -17.77 -10.10 2.36
N ASN A 52 -16.71 -10.90 2.24
CA ASN A 52 -16.73 -12.14 1.48
C ASN A 52 -16.38 -13.34 2.38
N SER A 53 -16.98 -14.48 2.05
CA SER A 53 -16.47 -15.79 2.42
C SER A 53 -15.43 -16.22 1.38
N SER A 54 -14.33 -16.81 1.83
CA SER A 54 -12.99 -16.85 1.20
C SER A 54 -12.84 -17.53 -0.19
N SER A 55 -13.91 -17.77 -0.93
CA SER A 55 -13.90 -18.43 -2.26
C SER A 55 -14.50 -17.61 -3.41
N LEU A 56 -15.07 -16.43 -3.14
CA LEU A 56 -15.76 -15.64 -4.17
C LEU A 56 -15.07 -14.30 -4.45
N THR A 57 -14.90 -13.96 -5.73
CA THR A 57 -14.31 -12.69 -6.18
C THR A 57 -15.38 -11.59 -6.26
N LYS A 58 -16.16 -11.44 -5.18
CA LYS A 58 -17.20 -10.41 -5.12
C LYS A 58 -16.60 -9.10 -4.64
N THR A 59 -17.07 -7.99 -5.19
CA THR A 59 -16.53 -6.68 -4.88
C THR A 59 -17.60 -5.58 -5.01
N ILE A 60 -17.29 -4.41 -4.48
CA ILE A 60 -18.17 -3.25 -4.50
C ILE A 60 -17.47 -2.07 -5.18
N TYR A 61 -18.30 -1.24 -5.81
CA TYR A 61 -17.88 0.04 -6.37
C TYR A 61 -18.70 1.15 -5.70
N VAL A 62 -18.06 2.04 -4.96
CA VAL A 62 -18.72 3.13 -4.22
C VAL A 62 -18.15 4.45 -4.70
N ARG A 63 -19.01 5.25 -5.35
CA ARG A 63 -18.62 6.53 -5.93
C ARG A 63 -19.64 7.61 -5.67
N GLN A 64 -19.16 8.81 -5.32
CA GLN A 64 -19.99 10.00 -5.13
C GLN A 64 -21.14 9.77 -4.13
N ALA A 65 -20.82 9.11 -3.01
CA ALA A 65 -21.70 8.95 -1.87
C ALA A 65 -21.26 9.83 -0.69
N GLU A 66 -22.21 10.13 0.19
CA GLU A 66 -22.03 10.89 1.41
C GLU A 66 -22.26 9.99 2.62
N PHE A 67 -21.28 9.99 3.53
CA PHE A 67 -21.32 9.25 4.78
C PHE A 67 -21.22 10.24 5.94
N VAL A 68 -22.34 10.51 6.61
CA VAL A 68 -22.42 11.54 7.65
C VAL A 68 -22.70 10.93 9.02
N ASN A 69 -21.86 11.24 9.99
CA ASN A 69 -22.04 10.86 11.38
C ASN A 69 -22.29 9.35 11.60
N ASN A 70 -21.68 8.50 10.78
CA ASN A 70 -21.69 7.05 10.96
C ASN A 70 -20.54 6.61 11.88
N GLY A 71 -20.67 5.45 12.52
CA GLY A 71 -19.58 4.83 13.25
C GLY A 71 -18.46 4.36 12.34
N TYR A 72 -18.84 3.61 11.31
CA TYR A 72 -18.02 3.32 10.15
C TYR A 72 -18.74 3.90 8.94
N GLY A 73 -18.05 4.69 8.11
CA GLY A 73 -18.60 5.07 6.80
C GLY A 73 -18.73 3.82 5.93
N ILE A 74 -17.59 3.18 5.65
CA ILE A 74 -17.50 1.91 4.94
C ILE A 74 -16.59 0.97 5.71
N ARG A 75 -17.03 -0.27 5.92
CA ARG A 75 -16.20 -1.36 6.45
C ARG A 75 -16.19 -2.52 5.47
N LEU A 76 -15.00 -2.94 5.07
CA LEU A 76 -14.76 -4.08 4.22
C LEU A 76 -14.01 -5.16 4.99
N ASN A 77 -14.44 -6.41 4.87
CA ASN A 77 -13.81 -7.55 5.51
C ASN A 77 -13.59 -8.70 4.53
N ALA A 78 -12.33 -9.08 4.31
CA ALA A 78 -11.92 -10.11 3.37
C ALA A 78 -12.42 -9.87 1.94
N LEU A 79 -12.63 -8.60 1.56
CA LEU A 79 -13.22 -8.19 0.29
C LEU A 79 -12.19 -7.47 -0.57
N ASN A 80 -11.67 -8.19 -1.56
CA ASN A 80 -10.62 -7.71 -2.46
C ASN A 80 -11.21 -6.97 -3.68
N ASN A 81 -10.39 -6.14 -4.31
CA ASN A 81 -10.73 -5.42 -5.56
C ASN A 81 -11.84 -4.37 -5.40
N ALA A 82 -12.05 -3.83 -4.20
CA ALA A 82 -13.03 -2.78 -3.96
C ALA A 82 -12.54 -1.45 -4.51
N THR A 83 -13.44 -0.64 -5.07
CA THR A 83 -13.12 0.71 -5.51
C THR A 83 -14.02 1.69 -4.77
N ILE A 84 -13.41 2.56 -3.97
CA ILE A 84 -14.08 3.55 -3.14
C ILE A 84 -13.49 4.91 -3.53
N ILE A 85 -14.20 5.66 -4.38
CA ILE A 85 -13.66 6.90 -4.96
C ILE A 85 -14.61 8.08 -4.91
N GLN A 86 -14.08 9.29 -4.79
CA GLN A 86 -14.89 10.52 -4.87
C GLN A 86 -16.04 10.58 -3.86
N ASN A 87 -15.89 10.00 -2.68
CA ASN A 87 -16.89 10.02 -1.62
C ASN A 87 -16.55 11.09 -0.58
N ASN A 88 -17.58 11.57 0.11
CA ASN A 88 -17.42 12.52 1.21
C ASN A 88 -17.77 11.84 2.54
N PHE A 89 -16.85 11.92 3.50
CA PHE A 89 -16.99 11.35 4.83
C PHE A 89 -16.96 12.46 5.88
N VAL A 90 -18.10 12.69 6.53
CA VAL A 90 -18.18 13.47 7.77
C VAL A 90 -18.16 12.47 8.93
N VAL A 91 -16.95 12.14 9.39
CA VAL A 91 -16.68 11.05 10.33
C VAL A 91 -17.28 11.36 11.69
N GLY A 92 -18.22 10.50 12.10
CA GLY A 92 -19.02 10.66 13.31
C GLY A 92 -18.42 10.04 14.55
N PHE A 93 -19.29 9.88 15.55
CA PHE A 93 -19.00 9.15 16.77
C PHE A 93 -19.85 7.89 16.85
N TYR A 94 -19.21 6.76 17.14
CA TYR A 94 -19.89 5.56 17.59
C TYR A 94 -19.29 5.06 18.89
N GLY A 95 -20.06 5.19 19.96
CA GLY A 95 -19.76 4.60 21.25
C GLY A 95 -20.79 3.52 21.52
N LYS A 96 -20.40 2.24 21.53
CA LYS A 96 -21.22 1.21 22.17
C LYS A 96 -21.16 1.45 23.67
N SER A 97 -22.31 1.74 24.27
CA SER A 97 -22.46 1.87 25.73
C SER A 97 -22.43 0.53 26.47
N GLU A 98 -22.28 -0.59 25.77
CA GLU A 98 -22.20 -1.93 26.37
C GLU A 98 -20.74 -2.35 26.60
N GLN A 99 -20.32 -2.24 27.88
CA GLN A 99 -19.29 -3.01 28.58
C GLN A 99 -18.05 -3.44 27.77
N GLU A 100 -16.99 -2.62 27.78
CA GLU A 100 -15.74 -2.89 28.53
C GLU A 100 -14.60 -1.91 28.18
N CYS A 101 -14.72 -1.12 27.10
CA CYS A 101 -13.80 -0.01 26.82
C CYS A 101 -14.57 1.22 26.30
N LYS A 102 -14.80 2.21 27.17
CA LYS A 102 -15.49 3.49 26.85
C LYS A 102 -14.63 4.42 26.00
N PHE A 103 -14.15 3.97 24.84
CA PHE A 103 -13.56 4.87 23.85
C PHE A 103 -14.50 4.93 22.68
N GLY A 104 -15.12 6.10 22.48
CA GLY A 104 -15.81 6.34 21.23
C GLY A 104 -14.80 6.50 20.11
N PHE A 105 -15.14 5.94 18.96
CA PHE A 105 -14.35 6.10 17.75
C PHE A 105 -15.29 6.28 16.57
N GLY A 106 -14.74 6.82 15.49
CA GLY A 106 -15.41 6.90 14.19
C GLY A 106 -14.36 6.63 13.12
N ILE A 107 -14.71 5.83 12.11
CA ILE A 107 -13.81 5.49 11.01
C ILE A 107 -14.50 5.81 9.69
N GLY A 108 -13.86 6.58 8.82
CA GLY A 108 -14.36 6.82 7.47
C GLY A 108 -14.41 5.52 6.66
N ILE A 109 -13.24 4.91 6.45
CA ILE A 109 -13.10 3.62 5.76
C ILE A 109 -12.26 2.66 6.60
N GLU A 110 -12.75 1.45 6.85
CA GLU A 110 -11.97 0.34 7.43
C GLU A 110 -11.81 -0.79 6.41
N LEU A 111 -10.56 -1.18 6.14
CA LEU A 111 -10.18 -2.27 5.25
C LEU A 111 -9.53 -3.39 6.08
N VAL A 112 -10.26 -4.50 6.28
CA VAL A 112 -9.80 -5.63 7.08
C VAL A 112 -9.50 -6.81 6.16
N GLN A 113 -8.23 -7.23 6.09
CA GLN A 113 -7.81 -8.36 5.25
C GLN A 113 -8.20 -8.19 3.77
N CYS A 114 -8.00 -6.99 3.23
CA CYS A 114 -8.33 -6.63 1.85
C CYS A 114 -7.07 -6.41 1.01
N ASN A 115 -7.14 -6.76 -0.27
CA ASN A 115 -6.09 -6.56 -1.28
C ASN A 115 -6.69 -6.00 -2.58
N ASN A 116 -5.83 -5.40 -3.42
CA ASN A 116 -6.15 -4.81 -4.72
C ASN A 116 -7.25 -3.75 -4.67
N TYR A 117 -7.43 -3.07 -3.54
CA TYR A 117 -8.42 -2.01 -3.41
C TYR A 117 -7.91 -0.71 -4.05
N SER A 118 -8.85 0.13 -4.49
CA SER A 118 -8.59 1.49 -4.95
C SER A 118 -9.36 2.44 -4.04
N VAL A 119 -8.64 3.21 -3.23
CA VAL A 119 -9.22 4.24 -2.35
C VAL A 119 -8.63 5.58 -2.72
N GLU A 120 -9.42 6.38 -3.43
CA GLU A 120 -8.92 7.57 -4.11
C GLU A 120 -9.91 8.73 -4.19
N GLU A 121 -9.42 9.97 -4.13
CA GLU A 121 -10.24 11.18 -4.24
C GLU A 121 -11.37 11.30 -3.22
N ASN A 122 -11.24 10.63 -2.06
CA ASN A 122 -12.23 10.78 -0.99
C ASN A 122 -11.86 11.96 -0.09
N GLU A 123 -12.88 12.61 0.45
CA GLU A 123 -12.74 13.72 1.39
C GLU A 123 -13.16 13.26 2.80
N PHE A 124 -12.34 13.57 3.80
CA PHE A 124 -12.58 13.21 5.20
C PHE A 124 -12.52 14.44 6.09
N ASN A 125 -13.63 14.69 6.79
CA ASN A 125 -13.76 15.73 7.79
C ASN A 125 -14.38 15.12 9.07
N PRO A 126 -13.99 15.51 10.29
CA PRO A 126 -14.73 15.11 11.49
C PRO A 126 -16.07 15.86 11.57
N VAL A 127 -17.05 15.29 12.26
CA VAL A 127 -18.23 16.06 12.67
C VAL A 127 -17.82 17.17 13.66
N SER A 128 -18.39 18.37 13.52
CA SER A 128 -18.07 19.52 14.37
C SER A 128 -18.39 19.25 15.85
N GLY A 129 -17.54 19.74 16.76
CA GLY A 129 -17.79 19.72 18.20
C GLY A 129 -17.37 18.44 18.93
N LEU A 130 -16.61 17.55 18.29
CA LEU A 130 -15.97 16.42 18.97
C LEU A 130 -14.87 16.92 19.91
N THR A 131 -14.99 16.65 21.20
CA THR A 131 -14.08 17.15 22.25
C THR A 131 -13.21 16.06 22.90
N ALA A 132 -13.48 14.78 22.64
CA ALA A 132 -12.79 13.64 23.29
C ALA A 132 -12.57 12.41 22.38
N THR A 133 -12.92 12.50 21.10
CA THR A 133 -12.95 11.35 20.19
C THR A 133 -11.78 11.40 19.21
N ALA A 134 -11.26 10.24 18.82
CA ALA A 134 -10.22 10.12 17.80
C ALA A 134 -10.83 9.64 16.47
N PRO A 135 -11.40 10.54 15.63
CA PRO A 135 -11.87 10.16 14.31
C PRO A 135 -10.69 9.70 13.44
N ILE A 136 -10.89 8.59 12.73
CA ILE A 136 -9.94 7.96 11.83
C ILE A 136 -10.46 8.13 10.40
N GLY A 137 -9.62 8.58 9.47
CA GLY A 137 -9.99 8.70 8.06
C GLY A 137 -10.06 7.32 7.42
N ILE A 138 -8.90 6.74 7.17
CA ILE A 138 -8.77 5.38 6.65
C ILE A 138 -7.98 4.51 7.62
N ARG A 139 -8.49 3.31 7.88
CA ARG A 139 -7.79 2.26 8.63
C ARG A 139 -7.60 1.02 7.78
N VAL A 140 -6.35 0.55 7.67
CA VAL A 140 -6.02 -0.76 7.08
C VAL A 140 -5.57 -1.70 8.19
N LEU A 141 -6.21 -2.86 8.30
CA LEU A 141 -5.95 -3.84 9.35
C LEU A 141 -5.77 -5.23 8.74
N ASN A 142 -4.52 -5.71 8.73
CA ASN A 142 -4.18 -7.02 8.19
C ASN A 142 -3.48 -7.89 9.26
N GLY A 143 -3.95 -9.12 9.43
CA GLY A 143 -3.36 -10.06 10.39
C GLY A 143 -2.06 -10.69 9.89
N ASN A 144 -1.27 -11.27 10.81
CA ASN A 144 0.07 -11.81 10.52
C ASN A 144 0.11 -12.97 9.50
N ASN A 145 -1.02 -13.64 9.24
CA ASN A 145 -1.12 -14.74 8.27
C ASN A 145 -1.74 -14.29 6.94
N PHE A 146 -1.92 -12.99 6.73
CA PHE A 146 -2.52 -12.45 5.50
C PHE A 146 -1.44 -12.25 4.44
N THR A 147 -1.66 -12.80 3.24
CA THR A 147 -0.78 -12.56 2.09
C THR A 147 -1.08 -11.20 1.49
N VAL A 148 -0.26 -10.21 1.82
CA VAL A 148 -0.37 -8.85 1.29
C VAL A 148 0.14 -8.79 -0.15
N VAL A 149 -0.50 -7.97 -0.96
CA VAL A 149 0.01 -7.54 -2.28
C VAL A 149 0.25 -6.03 -2.27
N PRO A 150 0.90 -5.45 -3.30
CA PRO A 150 0.99 -4.00 -3.41
C PRO A 150 -0.41 -3.35 -3.40
N ASN A 151 -0.62 -2.41 -2.49
CA ASN A 151 -1.85 -1.64 -2.35
C ASN A 151 -1.51 -0.16 -2.21
N GLU A 152 -2.42 0.71 -2.64
CA GLU A 152 -2.22 2.15 -2.58
C GLU A 152 -3.45 2.85 -1.99
N ILE A 153 -3.20 3.83 -1.13
CA ILE A 153 -4.17 4.85 -0.73
C ILE A 153 -3.71 6.15 -1.37
N TYR A 154 -4.48 6.63 -2.34
CA TYR A 154 -4.02 7.61 -3.32
C TYR A 154 -4.91 8.85 -3.35
N PHE A 155 -4.32 10.04 -3.29
CA PHE A 155 -5.03 11.29 -3.63
C PHE A 155 -6.32 11.55 -2.83
N ASN A 156 -6.34 11.17 -1.55
CA ASN A 156 -7.44 11.51 -0.64
C ASN A 156 -7.12 12.79 0.13
N HIS A 157 -8.15 13.51 0.56
CA HIS A 157 -8.03 14.72 1.38
C HIS A 157 -8.54 14.47 2.80
N PHE A 158 -7.68 14.72 3.79
CA PHE A 158 -7.97 14.57 5.21
C PHE A 158 -7.83 15.91 5.91
N ASN A 159 -8.91 16.39 6.51
CA ASN A 159 -8.95 17.66 7.22
C ASN A 159 -9.45 17.47 8.66
N GLY A 160 -8.64 17.82 9.66
CA GLY A 160 -9.05 17.82 11.07
C GLY A 160 -9.19 16.43 11.73
N MET A 161 -8.63 15.39 11.11
CA MET A 161 -8.70 14.01 11.63
C MET A 161 -7.76 13.80 12.81
N ASN A 162 -8.12 12.95 13.77
CA ASN A 162 -7.16 12.55 14.80
C ASN A 162 -6.09 11.63 14.21
N ARG A 163 -6.50 10.73 13.32
CA ARG A 163 -5.61 9.87 12.53
C ARG A 163 -6.13 9.88 11.10
N ALA A 164 -5.49 10.62 10.21
CA ALA A 164 -5.90 10.65 8.80
C ALA A 164 -5.77 9.25 8.19
N ASN A 165 -4.59 8.65 8.34
CA ASN A 165 -4.31 7.29 7.89
C ASN A 165 -3.73 6.44 9.02
N GLN A 166 -4.31 5.26 9.25
CA GLN A 166 -3.84 4.28 10.22
C GLN A 166 -3.64 2.91 9.56
N ALA A 167 -2.44 2.35 9.70
CA ALA A 167 -2.15 0.97 9.32
C ALA A 167 -1.79 0.15 10.56
N ASP A 168 -2.50 -0.95 10.77
CA ASP A 168 -2.28 -1.87 11.87
C ASP A 168 -1.97 -3.28 11.34
N GLY A 169 -1.00 -3.96 11.95
CA GLY A 169 -0.64 -5.32 11.60
C GLY A 169 0.26 -5.43 10.37
N LEU A 170 0.19 -6.54 9.64
CA LEU A 170 1.09 -6.87 8.54
C LEU A 170 0.56 -6.33 7.21
N ASN A 171 1.04 -5.18 6.75
CA ASN A 171 0.65 -4.52 5.50
C ASN A 171 1.82 -4.40 4.51
N TYR A 172 2.79 -5.34 4.58
CA TYR A 172 3.96 -5.40 3.71
C TYR A 172 4.32 -6.85 3.39
N THR A 173 5.19 -7.05 2.39
CA THR A 173 5.79 -8.35 2.13
C THR A 173 7.25 -8.36 2.55
N SER A 174 7.66 -9.36 3.33
CA SER A 174 9.01 -9.42 3.92
C SER A 174 10.13 -9.67 2.91
N ASN A 175 9.79 -10.06 1.68
CA ASN A 175 10.72 -10.37 0.61
C ASN A 175 11.01 -9.18 -0.33
N ASN A 176 10.31 -8.06 -0.20
CA ASN A 176 10.54 -6.89 -1.05
C ASN A 176 10.06 -5.60 -0.36
N SER A 177 10.99 -4.69 -0.04
CA SER A 177 10.68 -3.41 0.62
C SER A 177 9.70 -2.54 -0.17
N ASN A 178 9.60 -2.70 -1.50
CA ASN A 178 8.67 -1.92 -2.32
C ASN A 178 7.21 -2.43 -2.23
N TYR A 179 6.99 -3.63 -1.69
CA TYR A 179 5.71 -4.31 -1.77
C TYR A 179 4.94 -4.22 -0.45
N GLY A 180 3.68 -3.79 -0.56
CA GLY A 180 2.80 -3.54 0.56
C GLY A 180 1.96 -2.29 0.35
N LEU A 181 1.45 -1.75 1.45
CA LEU A 181 0.70 -0.50 1.45
C LEU A 181 1.63 0.71 1.23
N ASN A 182 1.30 1.50 0.23
CA ASN A 182 1.89 2.81 -0.06
C ASN A 182 0.84 3.92 0.10
N TYR A 183 1.25 5.03 0.72
CA TYR A 183 0.46 6.25 0.76
C TYR A 183 1.02 7.25 -0.26
N ARG A 184 0.24 7.66 -1.26
CA ARG A 184 0.71 8.57 -2.32
C ARG A 184 -0.30 9.69 -2.58
N CYS A 185 0.20 10.88 -2.88
CA CYS A 185 -0.57 12.07 -3.26
C CYS A 185 -1.66 12.51 -2.27
N ASN A 186 -1.66 12.02 -1.03
CA ASN A 186 -2.69 12.39 -0.06
C ASN A 186 -2.46 13.82 0.46
N HIS A 187 -3.56 14.55 0.61
CA HIS A 187 -3.58 15.87 1.19
C HIS A 187 -3.96 15.81 2.67
N ASN A 188 -3.08 16.30 3.55
CA ASN A 188 -3.30 16.30 4.99
C ASN A 188 -3.30 17.73 5.52
N GLU A 189 -4.40 18.15 6.13
CA GLU A 189 -4.61 19.46 6.71
C GLU A 189 -5.19 19.33 8.14
N GLU A 190 -4.70 20.13 9.08
CA GLU A 190 -5.20 20.22 10.47
C GLU A 190 -5.33 18.88 11.23
N ASN A 191 -4.64 17.82 10.80
CA ASN A 191 -4.72 16.50 11.45
C ASN A 191 -3.82 16.41 12.70
N TYR A 192 -4.18 15.53 13.64
CA TYR A 192 -3.31 15.23 14.77
C TYR A 192 -2.19 14.24 14.39
N PHE A 193 -2.51 13.15 13.68
CA PHE A 193 -1.55 12.32 12.96
C PHE A 193 -1.95 12.25 11.48
N ASP A 194 -1.02 12.54 10.58
CA ASP A 194 -1.20 12.33 9.14
C ASP A 194 -1.10 10.84 8.79
N PHE A 195 -0.02 10.20 9.25
CA PHE A 195 0.21 8.76 9.09
C PHE A 195 0.65 8.13 10.41
N ILE A 196 -0.04 7.07 10.83
CA ILE A 196 0.34 6.22 11.96
C ILE A 196 0.38 4.76 11.55
N VAL A 197 1.45 4.07 11.92
CA VAL A 197 1.68 2.66 11.58
C VAL A 197 2.03 1.89 12.85
N SER A 198 1.39 0.75 13.07
CA SER A 198 1.63 -0.12 14.22
C SER A 198 1.60 -1.61 13.87
N GLY A 199 2.24 -2.45 14.68
CA GLY A 199 2.30 -3.90 14.46
C GLY A 199 3.36 -4.29 13.43
N GLY A 200 2.98 -5.01 12.37
CA GLY A 200 3.93 -5.50 11.37
C GLY A 200 4.53 -4.37 10.51
N GLY A 201 3.71 -3.42 10.06
CA GLY A 201 4.15 -2.27 9.28
C GLY A 201 3.53 -2.20 7.89
N ILE A 202 3.98 -1.25 7.08
CA ILE A 202 3.60 -1.04 5.67
C ILE A 202 4.81 -1.26 4.75
N ALA A 203 4.67 -1.04 3.44
CA ALA A 203 5.79 -1.17 2.51
C ALA A 203 7.01 -0.39 3.06
N GLY A 204 8.16 -1.08 3.13
CA GLY A 204 9.37 -0.51 3.70
C GLY A 204 9.85 0.71 2.92
N TYR A 205 9.60 0.73 1.62
CA TYR A 205 9.85 1.87 0.74
C TYR A 205 8.50 2.52 0.40
N GLN A 206 8.29 3.75 0.87
CA GLN A 206 7.15 4.56 0.44
C GLN A 206 7.51 5.20 -0.90
N SER A 207 7.06 4.54 -1.97
CA SER A 207 7.36 4.84 -3.37
C SER A 207 8.85 4.64 -3.74
N SER A 208 9.46 5.51 -4.56
CA SER A 208 10.85 5.39 -5.01
C SER A 208 11.57 6.74 -5.14
N GLN A 209 12.89 6.71 -5.36
CA GLN A 209 13.70 7.92 -5.57
C GLN A 209 13.39 8.65 -6.89
N GLN A 210 12.81 7.94 -7.87
CA GLN A 210 12.40 8.47 -9.17
C GLN A 210 10.95 8.94 -9.17
N SER A 211 10.11 8.40 -8.29
CA SER A 211 8.72 8.79 -8.12
C SER A 211 8.44 8.88 -6.63
N PRO A 212 8.73 10.03 -5.97
CA PRO A 212 8.38 10.23 -4.57
C PRO A 212 6.86 10.12 -4.34
N PRO A 213 6.40 9.88 -3.11
CA PRO A 213 4.98 9.74 -2.80
C PRO A 213 4.15 11.00 -2.98
N GLU A 214 4.75 12.20 -2.92
CA GLU A 214 4.07 13.50 -3.07
C GLU A 214 2.88 13.73 -2.12
N ASN A 215 2.91 13.13 -0.91
CA ASN A 215 1.97 13.53 0.14
C ASN A 215 2.30 14.95 0.65
N THR A 216 1.26 15.65 1.05
CA THR A 216 1.41 16.89 1.84
C THR A 216 1.11 16.60 3.31
N PHE A 217 1.61 17.46 4.18
CA PHE A 217 1.60 17.23 5.62
C PHE A 217 0.95 18.41 6.35
N THR A 218 0.32 18.10 7.47
CA THR A 218 -0.32 19.11 8.31
C THR A 218 0.69 20.16 8.75
N VAL A 219 0.34 21.45 8.65
CA VAL A 219 1.21 22.53 9.13
C VAL A 219 1.21 22.55 10.67
N ILE A 220 2.35 22.24 11.28
CA ILE A 220 2.51 22.23 12.74
C ILE A 220 3.33 23.45 13.19
N ASN A 221 2.70 24.31 13.99
CA ASN A 221 3.37 25.45 14.61
C ASN A 221 4.07 25.01 15.90
N GLY A 222 5.41 24.99 15.88
CA GLY A 222 6.25 24.63 17.03
C GLY A 222 6.64 23.15 17.05
N THR A 223 7.14 22.68 18.19
CA THR A 223 7.56 21.29 18.36
C THR A 223 6.42 20.48 18.95
N PRO A 224 5.85 19.50 18.23
CA PRO A 224 4.80 18.65 18.77
C PRO A 224 5.37 17.69 19.84
N THR A 225 4.50 17.20 20.73
CA THR A 225 4.84 16.18 21.74
C THR A 225 5.20 14.83 21.13
N ASP A 226 4.59 14.53 19.99
CA ASP A 226 4.68 13.27 19.27
C ASP A 226 5.06 13.56 17.82
N ALA A 227 5.64 12.60 17.11
CA ALA A 227 5.85 12.73 15.67
C ALA A 227 4.50 12.62 14.96
N ARG A 228 4.04 13.70 14.32
CA ARG A 228 2.67 13.82 13.80
C ARG A 228 2.54 13.65 12.29
N HIS A 229 3.60 13.87 11.53
CA HIS A 229 3.55 13.64 10.08
C HIS A 229 3.68 12.16 9.76
N PHE A 230 4.58 11.45 10.43
CA PHE A 230 4.73 10.02 10.23
C PHE A 230 5.18 9.34 11.53
N PHE A 231 4.29 8.59 12.16
CA PHE A 231 4.56 7.85 13.39
C PHE A 231 4.64 6.35 13.10
N ASN A 232 5.85 5.81 12.99
CA ASN A 232 6.06 4.38 12.74
C ASN A 232 6.42 3.63 14.03
N ASP A 233 5.42 3.05 14.68
CA ASP A 233 5.59 2.16 15.85
C ASP A 233 5.46 0.67 15.45
N ALA A 234 5.83 0.36 14.20
CA ALA A 234 5.80 -0.98 13.67
C ALA A 234 7.19 -1.63 13.61
N GLU A 235 7.19 -2.95 13.43
CA GLU A 235 8.40 -3.77 13.30
C GLU A 235 9.16 -3.44 12.00
N ASN A 236 8.44 -3.24 10.88
CA ASN A 236 9.07 -2.92 9.61
C ASN A 236 9.56 -1.47 9.57
N HIS A 237 10.82 -1.29 9.17
CA HIS A 237 11.40 0.04 8.97
C HIS A 237 10.84 0.69 7.70
N ILE A 238 10.68 2.02 7.73
CA ILE A 238 10.17 2.81 6.61
C ILE A 238 11.23 3.79 6.12
N THR A 239 11.54 3.71 4.83
CA THR A 239 12.21 4.75 4.05
C THR A 239 11.17 5.53 3.27
N TYR A 240 11.09 6.83 3.52
CA TYR A 240 10.21 7.76 2.83
C TYR A 240 11.01 8.58 1.83
N PHE A 241 10.74 8.41 0.54
CA PHE A 241 11.38 9.22 -0.50
C PHE A 241 10.72 10.60 -0.54
N ASN A 242 11.48 11.67 -0.37
CA ASN A 242 10.90 13.00 -0.25
C ASN A 242 11.34 13.94 -1.39
N SER A 243 10.38 14.75 -1.85
CA SER A 243 10.62 15.90 -2.69
C SER A 243 10.71 17.18 -1.85
N GLN A 244 10.23 18.32 -2.34
CA GLN A 244 10.18 19.57 -1.59
C GLN A 244 9.18 19.51 -0.42
N SER A 245 8.10 18.72 -0.53
CA SER A 245 7.14 18.47 0.55
C SER A 245 7.60 17.26 1.37
N GLN A 246 8.46 17.49 2.37
CA GLN A 246 8.99 16.44 3.24
C GLN A 246 8.31 16.43 4.62
N PRO A 247 8.10 15.25 5.24
CA PRO A 247 7.61 15.21 6.60
C PRO A 247 8.70 15.63 7.60
N LEU A 248 8.43 16.70 8.35
CA LEU A 248 9.35 17.22 9.39
C LEU A 248 9.23 16.54 10.76
N HIS A 249 8.07 15.98 11.10
CA HIS A 249 7.80 15.39 12.41
C HIS A 249 7.59 13.88 12.29
N VAL A 250 8.71 13.14 12.27
CA VAL A 250 8.72 11.69 12.04
C VAL A 250 9.31 10.90 13.19
N PHE A 251 8.86 9.65 13.36
CA PHE A 251 9.38 8.68 14.32
C PHE A 251 9.62 7.35 13.61
N ASN A 252 10.85 6.81 13.72
CA ASN A 252 11.30 5.56 13.10
C ASN A 252 11.05 5.51 11.57
N VAL A 253 11.39 6.61 10.89
CA VAL A 253 11.34 6.76 9.44
C VAL A 253 12.66 7.36 8.96
N THR A 254 13.25 6.77 7.93
CA THR A 254 14.40 7.33 7.20
C THR A 254 13.89 8.21 6.07
N LEU A 255 14.36 9.46 6.00
CA LEU A 255 14.03 10.37 4.90
C LEU A 255 15.14 10.32 3.84
N THR A 256 14.75 10.03 2.61
CA THR A 256 15.69 9.91 1.49
C THR A 256 15.31 10.88 0.37
N PRO A 257 16.20 11.79 -0.04
CA PRO A 257 15.89 12.77 -1.07
C PRO A 257 15.64 12.10 -2.44
N PHE A 258 14.70 12.65 -3.21
CA PHE A 258 14.43 12.26 -4.60
C PHE A 258 15.51 12.75 -5.58
N TYR A 259 15.71 12.04 -6.70
CA TYR A 259 16.74 12.35 -7.69
C TYR A 259 16.27 13.18 -8.89
N VAL A 260 14.97 13.15 -9.21
CA VAL A 260 14.42 13.74 -10.46
C VAL A 260 13.52 14.92 -10.15
N ASN A 261 13.91 16.14 -10.54
CA ASN A 261 13.16 17.38 -10.32
C ASN A 261 12.72 18.01 -11.66
N PRO A 262 11.43 18.31 -11.88
CA PRO A 262 10.29 18.22 -10.94
C PRO A 262 9.75 16.80 -10.77
N PRO A 263 9.13 16.49 -9.61
CA PRO A 263 8.39 15.25 -9.44
C PRO A 263 7.19 15.20 -10.41
N GLU A 264 6.80 13.99 -10.80
CA GLU A 264 5.60 13.77 -11.61
C GLU A 264 4.36 14.33 -10.88
N PRO A 265 3.43 15.01 -11.58
CA PRO A 265 2.24 15.55 -10.95
C PRO A 265 1.34 14.44 -10.41
N CYS A 266 0.70 14.71 -9.27
CA CYS A 266 -0.38 13.88 -8.74
C CYS A 266 -1.62 14.02 -9.61
N GLU A 267 -1.73 13.17 -10.64
CA GLU A 267 -2.91 13.09 -11.50
C GLU A 267 -3.90 12.07 -10.96
N SER A 268 -5.18 12.34 -11.15
CA SER A 268 -6.23 11.36 -10.88
C SER A 268 -6.05 10.12 -11.76
N ASN A 269 -6.08 8.93 -11.16
CA ASN A 269 -6.15 7.67 -11.91
C ASN A 269 -7.53 7.48 -12.57
N TYR A 270 -8.51 8.26 -12.13
CA TYR A 270 -9.90 8.21 -12.59
C TYR A 270 -10.34 9.49 -13.32
N GLY A 271 -9.40 10.30 -13.81
CA GLY A 271 -9.65 11.47 -14.65
C GLY A 271 -10.09 12.74 -13.92
N GLY A 272 -10.30 12.67 -12.60
CA GLY A 272 -10.54 13.81 -11.71
C GLY A 272 -11.92 14.45 -11.85
N GLY A 273 -12.45 14.92 -10.71
CA GLY A 273 -13.66 15.75 -10.67
C GLY A 273 -14.92 15.07 -11.22
N ASN A 274 -15.84 15.88 -11.78
CA ASN A 274 -17.16 15.44 -12.25
C ASN A 274 -17.14 14.77 -13.62
N ALA A 275 -15.96 14.48 -14.17
CA ALA A 275 -15.89 13.67 -15.37
C ALA A 275 -16.63 12.36 -15.07
N GLN A 276 -17.60 12.00 -15.91
CA GLN A 276 -17.98 10.60 -15.93
C GLN A 276 -16.70 9.85 -16.31
N ILE A 277 -16.06 9.20 -15.33
CA ILE A 277 -15.46 7.91 -15.58
C ILE A 277 -16.59 7.18 -16.27
N GLY A 278 -16.50 7.00 -17.58
CA GLY A 278 -17.46 6.16 -18.27
C GLY A 278 -17.56 4.89 -17.42
N TYR A 279 -18.75 4.34 -17.25
CA TYR A 279 -18.86 2.97 -16.72
C TYR A 279 -18.05 1.97 -17.58
N GLU A 280 -17.53 2.44 -18.71
CA GLU A 280 -16.35 1.97 -19.41
C GLU A 280 -15.11 2.76 -18.94
N GLY A 281 -14.44 2.28 -17.89
CA GLY A 281 -13.06 2.69 -17.66
C GLY A 281 -12.26 2.38 -18.92
N LEU A 282 -11.45 3.33 -19.41
CA LEU A 282 -10.73 3.25 -20.68
C LEU A 282 -11.66 3.00 -21.89
N THR A 283 -11.57 3.80 -22.96
CA THR A 283 -12.24 3.41 -24.23
C THR A 283 -11.78 2.01 -24.65
N THR A 284 -12.50 1.32 -25.55
CA THR A 284 -12.04 0.00 -26.02
C THR A 284 -10.60 0.05 -26.54
N GLU A 285 -10.22 1.15 -27.21
CA GLU A 285 -8.86 1.38 -27.69
C GLU A 285 -7.87 1.60 -26.55
N GLN A 286 -8.24 2.40 -25.55
CA GLN A 286 -7.39 2.63 -24.38
C GLN A 286 -7.26 1.35 -23.54
N LYS A 287 -8.32 0.57 -23.38
CA LYS A 287 -8.31 -0.71 -22.68
C LYS A 287 -7.41 -1.69 -23.40
N GLN A 288 -7.55 -1.83 -24.72
CA GLN A 288 -6.65 -2.64 -25.53
C GLN A 288 -5.20 -2.16 -25.43
N TYR A 289 -4.97 -0.84 -25.43
CA TYR A 289 -3.65 -0.26 -25.26
C TYR A 289 -3.04 -0.62 -23.89
N PHE A 290 -3.77 -0.41 -22.78
CA PHE A 290 -3.27 -0.71 -21.44
C PHE A 290 -3.19 -2.22 -21.16
N GLU A 291 -4.10 -3.03 -21.71
CA GLU A 291 -4.00 -4.50 -21.68
C GLU A 291 -2.78 -4.98 -22.46
N GLN A 292 -2.48 -4.37 -23.62
CA GLN A 292 -1.28 -4.64 -24.39
C GLN A 292 -0.02 -4.21 -23.64
N GLN A 293 0.02 -3.00 -23.07
CA GLN A 293 1.15 -2.51 -22.28
C GLN A 293 1.39 -3.39 -21.05
N ARG A 294 0.32 -3.80 -20.34
CA ARG A 294 0.41 -4.74 -19.23
C ARG A 294 0.94 -6.10 -19.69
N PHE A 295 0.42 -6.63 -20.78
CA PHE A 295 0.87 -7.92 -21.34
C PHE A 295 2.34 -7.87 -21.77
N GLU A 296 2.75 -6.80 -22.44
CA GLU A 296 4.14 -6.54 -22.83
C GLU A 296 5.04 -6.43 -21.59
N SER A 297 4.65 -5.62 -20.60
CA SER A 297 5.39 -5.47 -19.34
C SER A 297 5.51 -6.79 -18.57
N GLN A 298 4.43 -7.57 -18.48
CA GLN A 298 4.44 -8.89 -17.85
C GLN A 298 5.33 -9.88 -18.61
N ASN A 299 5.30 -9.87 -19.94
CA ASN A 299 6.18 -10.71 -20.75
C ASN A 299 7.64 -10.28 -20.61
N THR A 300 7.93 -8.98 -20.60
CA THR A 300 9.27 -8.45 -20.37
C THR A 300 9.76 -8.83 -18.99
N PHE A 301 8.96 -8.62 -17.94
CA PHE A 301 9.29 -9.03 -16.58
C PHE A 301 9.55 -10.53 -16.50
N SER A 302 8.66 -11.37 -17.02
CA SER A 302 8.82 -12.83 -16.98
C SER A 302 10.04 -13.28 -17.79
N SER A 303 10.33 -12.63 -18.92
CA SER A 303 11.50 -12.93 -19.75
C SER A 303 12.80 -12.52 -19.05
N LEU A 304 12.83 -11.35 -18.42
CA LEU A 304 13.95 -10.88 -17.63
C LEU A 304 14.16 -11.75 -16.39
N GLN A 305 13.09 -12.14 -15.73
CA GLN A 305 13.13 -13.04 -14.58
C GLN A 305 13.67 -14.41 -14.98
N ASN A 306 13.15 -15.04 -16.04
CA ASN A 306 13.66 -16.33 -16.52
C ASN A 306 15.11 -16.23 -16.99
N LEU A 307 15.49 -15.11 -17.63
CA LEU A 307 16.88 -14.87 -18.02
C LEU A 307 17.75 -14.77 -16.76
N TYR A 308 17.35 -13.96 -15.79
CA TYR A 308 18.06 -13.79 -14.53
C TYR A 308 18.21 -15.14 -13.81
N GLU A 309 17.14 -15.91 -13.66
CA GLU A 309 17.17 -17.25 -13.07
C GLU A 309 18.05 -18.23 -13.86
N SER A 310 18.11 -18.12 -15.19
CA SER A 310 19.00 -18.96 -16.02
C SER A 310 20.48 -18.60 -15.92
N MET A 311 20.77 -17.33 -15.59
CA MET A 311 22.13 -16.83 -15.44
C MET A 311 22.64 -17.03 -14.01
N ALA A 312 21.77 -16.82 -13.02
CA ALA A 312 22.04 -17.07 -11.61
C ALA A 312 22.48 -18.53 -11.42
N ASP A 313 23.70 -18.73 -10.92
CA ASP A 313 24.28 -20.05 -10.65
C ASP A 313 24.21 -21.03 -11.84
N GLY A 314 24.22 -20.52 -13.08
CA GLY A 314 24.08 -21.33 -14.28
C GLY A 314 22.70 -21.98 -14.47
N GLY A 315 21.66 -21.46 -13.82
CA GLY A 315 20.28 -21.93 -13.95
C GLY A 315 19.89 -23.05 -13.00
N ASN A 316 20.79 -23.47 -12.10
CA ASN A 316 20.51 -24.55 -11.15
C ASN A 316 21.32 -24.40 -9.87
N THR A 317 20.93 -23.45 -9.03
CA THR A 317 21.54 -23.22 -7.70
C THR A 317 21.66 -24.49 -6.86
N PRO A 318 20.64 -25.38 -6.72
CA PRO A 318 20.79 -26.60 -5.93
C PRO A 318 21.86 -27.56 -6.43
N ALA A 319 22.00 -27.70 -7.76
CA ALA A 319 23.04 -28.54 -8.34
C ALA A 319 24.42 -27.92 -8.11
N LEU A 320 24.57 -26.61 -8.34
CA LEU A 320 25.84 -25.92 -8.13
C LEU A 320 26.28 -25.96 -6.66
N LEU A 321 25.37 -25.76 -5.72
CA LEU A 321 25.61 -25.93 -4.28
C LEU A 321 26.10 -27.35 -3.99
N THR A 322 25.45 -28.38 -4.54
CA THR A 322 25.88 -29.78 -4.35
C THR A 322 27.29 -30.01 -4.90
N THR A 323 27.61 -29.47 -6.07
CA THR A 323 28.95 -29.55 -6.67
C THR A 323 29.99 -28.91 -5.75
N VAL A 324 29.74 -27.69 -5.26
CA VAL A 324 30.64 -26.99 -4.33
C VAL A 324 30.79 -27.78 -3.02
N GLU A 325 29.69 -28.27 -2.46
CA GLU A 325 29.66 -28.98 -1.18
C GLU A 325 30.33 -30.37 -1.22
N THR A 326 30.39 -31.01 -2.39
CA THR A 326 30.95 -32.36 -2.53
C THR A 326 32.32 -32.41 -3.18
N ALA A 327 32.80 -31.28 -3.72
CA ALA A 327 34.10 -31.19 -4.38
C ALA A 327 35.25 -31.64 -3.47
N LEU A 328 36.23 -32.31 -4.08
CA LEU A 328 37.44 -32.80 -3.44
C LEU A 328 38.68 -31.95 -3.83
N PRO A 329 39.76 -31.98 -3.04
CA PRO A 329 40.93 -31.13 -3.29
C PRO A 329 41.60 -31.31 -4.67
N ASP A 330 41.50 -32.49 -5.27
CA ASP A 330 41.99 -32.76 -6.63
C ASP A 330 41.12 -32.11 -7.73
N GLU A 331 39.90 -31.68 -7.41
CA GLU A 331 38.96 -31.01 -8.31
C GLU A 331 39.04 -29.47 -8.25
N THR A 332 39.92 -28.92 -7.41
CA THR A 332 40.14 -27.48 -7.18
C THR A 332 40.10 -26.63 -8.45
N TRP A 333 40.88 -27.00 -9.48
CA TRP A 333 40.98 -26.22 -10.71
C TRP A 333 39.73 -26.33 -11.58
N ALA A 334 39.03 -27.47 -11.54
CA ALA A 334 37.78 -27.67 -12.25
C ALA A 334 36.67 -26.81 -11.62
N LEU A 335 36.52 -26.89 -10.30
CA LEU A 335 35.55 -26.09 -9.55
C LEU A 335 35.82 -24.59 -9.72
N ARG A 336 37.08 -24.15 -9.62
CA ARG A 336 37.46 -22.75 -9.89
C ARG A 336 37.03 -22.31 -11.29
N SER A 337 37.28 -23.12 -12.31
CA SER A 337 36.94 -22.78 -13.69
C SER A 337 35.42 -22.70 -13.91
N GLU A 338 34.65 -23.54 -13.23
CA GLU A 338 33.19 -23.53 -13.28
C GLU A 338 32.63 -22.27 -12.61
N LEU A 339 33.07 -21.96 -11.39
CA LEU A 339 32.65 -20.76 -10.66
C LEU A 339 32.99 -19.47 -11.42
N LEU A 340 34.22 -19.34 -11.93
CA LEU A 340 34.61 -18.17 -12.74
C LEU A 340 33.89 -18.09 -14.08
N GLY A 341 33.44 -19.22 -14.63
CA GLY A 341 32.65 -19.26 -15.86
C GLY A 341 31.21 -18.80 -15.66
N LEU A 342 30.69 -18.89 -14.43
CA LEU A 342 29.35 -18.44 -14.05
C LEU A 342 29.34 -17.01 -13.49
N SER A 343 30.49 -16.48 -13.09
CA SER A 343 30.65 -15.06 -12.73
C SER A 343 30.24 -14.13 -13.88
N PRO A 344 29.63 -12.96 -13.60
CA PRO A 344 29.37 -12.36 -12.29
C PRO A 344 28.04 -12.77 -11.63
N TYR A 345 27.44 -13.91 -12.00
CA TYR A 345 26.09 -14.29 -11.60
C TYR A 345 26.02 -15.38 -10.52
N LEU A 346 27.08 -15.56 -9.73
CA LEU A 346 27.02 -16.47 -8.59
C LEU A 346 26.20 -15.83 -7.47
N SER A 347 25.26 -16.57 -6.90
CA SER A 347 24.46 -16.10 -5.77
C SER A 347 25.26 -16.08 -4.47
N LYS A 348 24.82 -15.25 -3.53
CA LYS A 348 25.37 -15.21 -2.16
C LYS A 348 25.47 -16.58 -1.50
N ASP A 349 24.48 -17.44 -1.67
CA ASP A 349 24.45 -18.78 -1.06
C ASP A 349 25.59 -19.66 -1.61
N VAL A 350 25.82 -19.63 -2.92
CA VAL A 350 26.93 -20.36 -3.56
C VAL A 350 28.29 -19.78 -3.16
N LEU A 351 28.41 -18.44 -3.10
CA LEU A 351 29.64 -17.77 -2.65
C LEU A 351 29.96 -18.09 -1.19
N MET A 352 28.95 -18.17 -0.32
CA MET A 352 29.11 -18.60 1.07
C MET A 352 29.58 -20.06 1.16
N ALA A 353 28.91 -20.97 0.43
CA ALA A 353 29.30 -22.38 0.39
C ALA A 353 30.73 -22.57 -0.15
N ALA A 354 31.13 -21.79 -1.16
CA ALA A 354 32.48 -21.79 -1.69
C ALA A 354 33.50 -21.29 -0.65
N SER A 355 33.14 -20.29 0.16
CA SER A 355 34.00 -19.77 1.23
C SER A 355 34.25 -20.79 2.34
N ASP A 356 33.26 -21.64 2.64
CA ASP A 356 33.38 -22.70 3.65
C ASP A 356 34.27 -23.87 3.17
N LYS A 357 34.50 -23.97 1.86
CA LYS A 357 35.31 -25.01 1.22
C LYS A 357 36.80 -24.70 1.10
N THR A 358 37.38 -24.13 2.15
CA THR A 358 38.81 -23.74 2.24
C THR A 358 39.83 -24.84 1.89
N GLN A 359 39.47 -26.12 2.03
CA GLN A 359 40.34 -27.26 1.67
C GLN A 359 40.43 -27.51 0.15
N VAL A 360 39.45 -26.99 -0.62
CA VAL A 360 39.33 -27.15 -2.08
C VAL A 360 39.50 -25.81 -2.78
N LEU A 361 39.07 -24.70 -2.15
CA LEU A 361 39.24 -23.35 -2.64
C LEU A 361 40.11 -22.59 -1.62
N PRO A 362 41.46 -22.62 -1.76
CA PRO A 362 42.34 -21.82 -0.93
C PRO A 362 42.07 -20.31 -1.13
N GLU A 363 42.54 -19.50 -0.18
CA GLU A 363 42.19 -18.06 -0.08
C GLU A 363 42.46 -17.26 -1.36
N ASP A 364 43.53 -17.58 -2.11
CA ASP A 364 43.88 -16.92 -3.37
C ASP A 364 42.87 -17.20 -4.49
N ILE A 365 42.39 -18.44 -4.59
CA ILE A 365 41.34 -18.84 -5.54
C ILE A 365 39.98 -18.27 -5.13
N LEU A 366 39.65 -18.35 -3.83
CA LEU A 366 38.39 -17.81 -3.31
C LEU A 366 38.31 -16.30 -3.55
N PHE A 367 39.40 -15.56 -3.29
CA PHE A 367 39.47 -14.13 -3.56
C PHE A 367 39.19 -13.80 -5.02
N GLU A 368 39.74 -14.60 -5.94
CA GLU A 368 39.50 -14.42 -7.37
C GLU A 368 38.02 -14.57 -7.74
N VAL A 369 37.37 -15.64 -7.25
CA VAL A 369 35.93 -15.88 -7.47
C VAL A 369 35.09 -14.75 -6.89
N LEU A 370 35.37 -14.32 -5.66
CA LEU A 370 34.67 -13.21 -5.02
C LEU A 370 34.87 -11.91 -5.80
N SER A 371 36.09 -11.62 -6.26
CA SER A 371 36.39 -10.41 -7.04
C SER A 371 35.66 -10.36 -8.39
N ALA A 372 35.32 -11.53 -8.95
CA ALA A 372 34.55 -11.66 -10.18
C ALA A 372 33.03 -11.52 -9.96
N ASN A 373 32.55 -11.49 -8.71
CA ASN A 373 31.13 -11.31 -8.34
C ASN A 373 30.96 -10.10 -7.39
N PRO A 374 31.36 -8.89 -7.81
CA PRO A 374 31.42 -7.72 -6.92
C PRO A 374 30.05 -7.22 -6.44
N ASP A 375 28.96 -7.55 -7.13
CA ASP A 375 27.62 -7.06 -6.79
C ASP A 375 27.04 -7.76 -5.55
N GLU A 376 27.32 -9.06 -5.36
CA GLU A 376 26.91 -9.81 -4.17
C GLU A 376 27.71 -9.44 -2.90
N LEU A 377 28.82 -8.71 -3.07
CA LEU A 377 29.70 -8.27 -1.99
C LEU A 377 29.38 -6.86 -1.46
N LYS A 378 28.44 -6.17 -2.09
CA LYS A 378 27.96 -4.87 -1.62
C LYS A 378 26.90 -5.11 -0.55
N ASP A 379 26.97 -4.36 0.56
CA ASP A 379 25.84 -4.28 1.48
C ASP A 379 24.63 -3.72 0.72
N GLN A 380 23.44 -4.27 0.97
CA GLN A 380 22.20 -3.85 0.31
C GLN A 380 22.00 -2.33 0.50
N GLU A 381 22.05 -1.57 -0.61
CA GLU A 381 21.74 -0.13 -0.63
C GLU A 381 20.23 0.16 -0.53
#